data_AF-A0A562QX26-F1
#
_entry.id   AF-A0A562QX26-F1
#
_cell.length_a   1.000
_cell.length_b   1.000
_cell.length_c   1.000
_cell.angle_alpha   90.00
_cell.angle_beta   90.00
_cell.angle_gamma   90.00
#
_symmetry.space_group_name_H-M   'P 1'
#
loop_
_entity.id
_entity.type
_entity.pdbx_description
1 polymer ?
#
loop_
_entity_poly.entity_id
_entity_poly.type
_entity_poly.pdbx_seq_one_letter_code
_entity_poly.pdbx_strand_id
1 'polypeptide(L)' 'MGQQRRRIKHTTSFQERLLQQAAELQKSADQLPPGVERELLMKRVRQAEMALKIDDWLAVPGSAPPAALGAMKREPNVS' A
#
# COMPACT_ATOMS: atom_id res chain seq x y z
N MET A 1 -5.60 -4.62 -37.05
CA MET A 1 -4.31 -4.73 -36.34
C MET A 1 -4.58 -4.66 -34.84
N GLY A 2 -4.63 -5.81 -34.15
CA GLY A 2 -4.89 -5.84 -32.70
C GLY A 2 -3.64 -5.40 -31.93
N GLN A 3 -3.76 -4.43 -31.04
CA GLN A 3 -2.66 -4.02 -30.17
C GLN A 3 -2.24 -5.21 -29.29
N GLN A 4 -1.03 -5.72 -29.54
CA GLN A 4 -0.45 -6.79 -28.73
C GLN A 4 -0.16 -6.24 -27.34
N ARG A 5 -1.07 -6.50 -26.40
CA ARG A 5 -0.90 -6.19 -24.98
C ARG A 5 0.37 -6.87 -24.50
N ARG A 6 1.40 -6.09 -24.20
CA ARG A 6 2.62 -6.59 -23.55
C ARG A 6 2.24 -7.09 -22.17
N ARG A 7 2.00 -8.40 -22.05
CA ARG A 7 1.83 -9.07 -20.76
C ARG A 7 3.18 -9.04 -20.05
N ILE A 8 3.41 -7.98 -19.28
CA ILE A 8 4.56 -7.89 -18.38
C ILE A 8 4.36 -9.02 -17.35
N LYS A 9 5.20 -10.05 -17.44
CA LYS A 9 5.26 -11.09 -16.41
C LYS A 9 5.92 -10.44 -15.20
N HIS A 10 5.12 -10.01 -14.24
CA HIS A 10 5.62 -9.69 -12.92
C HIS A 10 6.08 -11.01 -12.30
N THR A 11 7.39 -11.18 -12.15
CA THR A 11 7.99 -12.41 -11.56
C THR A 11 7.58 -12.60 -10.11
N THR A 12 7.19 -11.51 -9.44
CA THR A 12 6.62 -11.45 -8.09
C THR A 12 5.28 -10.72 -8.12
N SER A 13 4.34 -11.19 -7.32
CA SER A 13 3.01 -10.59 -7.15
C SER A 13 3.09 -9.14 -6.65
N PHE A 14 1.99 -8.41 -6.77
CA PHE A 14 1.90 -7.05 -6.22
C PHE A 14 2.08 -7.05 -4.69
N GLN A 15 1.50 -8.05 -4.02
CA GLN A 15 1.62 -8.24 -2.57
C GLN A 15 3.06 -8.50 -2.14
N GLU A 16 3.77 -9.40 -2.83
CA GLU A 16 5.19 -9.68 -2.53
C GLU A 16 6.04 -8.41 -2.63
N ARG A 17 5.82 -7.58 -3.65
CA ARG A 17 6.55 -6.32 -3.80
C ARG A 17 6.25 -5.33 -2.67
N LEU A 18 5.01 -5.24 -2.21
CA LEU A 18 4.65 -4.39 -1.08
C LEU A 18 5.27 -4.87 0.24
N LEU A 19 5.29 -6.19 0.47
CA LEU A 19 5.94 -6.79 1.63
C LEU A 19 7.45 -6.53 1.63
N GLN A 20 8.12 -6.71 0.49
CA GLN A 20 9.53 -6.41 0.34
C GLN A 20 9.82 -4.93 0.63
N GLN A 21 9.02 -4.02 0.08
CA GLN A 21 9.17 -2.58 0.32
C GLN A 21 8.96 -2.21 1.79
N ALA A 22 7.95 -2.78 2.46
CA ALA A 22 7.73 -2.55 3.88
C ALA A 22 8.95 -2.98 4.72
N ALA A 23 9.51 -4.16 4.42
CA ALA A 23 10.69 -4.69 5.11
C ALA A 23 11.95 -3.82 4.86
N GLU A 24 12.19 -3.36 3.63
CA GLU A 24 13.32 -2.48 3.30
C GLU A 24 13.22 -1.12 4.00
N LEU A 25 12.02 -0.55 4.02
CA LEU A 25 11.74 0.72 4.69
C LEU A 25 11.90 0.60 6.20
N GLN A 26 11.43 -0.50 6.80
CA GLN A 26 11.61 -0.77 8.22
C GLN A 26 13.08 -0.91 8.58
N LYS A 27 13.84 -1.70 7.81
CA LYS A 27 15.29 -1.85 7.99
C LYS A 27 16.02 -0.50 7.90
N SER A 28 15.63 0.34 6.94
CA SER A 28 16.20 1.69 6.80
C SER A 28 15.83 2.59 7.99
N ALA A 29 14.61 2.48 8.50
CA ALA A 29 14.15 3.23 9.66
C ALA A 29 14.83 2.81 10.97
N ASP A 30 15.20 1.52 11.11
CA ASP A 30 15.91 1.01 12.28
C ASP A 30 17.38 1.44 12.32
N GLN A 31 17.98 1.78 11.17
CA GLN A 31 19.33 2.32 11.10
C GLN A 31 19.42 3.81 11.45
N LEU A 32 18.29 4.52 11.45
CA LEU A 32 18.25 5.94 11.72
C LEU A 32 17.94 6.23 13.19
N PRO A 33 18.52 7.31 13.75
CA PRO A 33 18.11 7.78 15.06
C PRO A 33 16.65 8.27 15.02
N PRO A 34 15.98 8.35 16.18
CA PRO A 34 14.66 8.98 16.29
C PRO A 34 14.68 10.39 15.69
N GLY A 35 13.79 10.64 14.72
CA GLY A 35 13.71 11.92 14.04
C GLY A 35 12.77 11.88 12.83
N VAL A 36 12.64 13.03 12.17
CA VAL A 36 11.69 13.24 11.06
C VAL A 36 11.92 12.25 9.91
N GLU A 37 13.18 11.94 9.61
CA GLU A 37 13.53 11.01 8.52
C GLU A 37 13.06 9.58 8.82
N ARG A 38 13.32 9.08 10.04
CA ARG A 38 12.82 7.80 10.52
C ARG A 38 11.29 7.75 10.51
N GLU A 39 10.62 8.83 10.94
CA GLU A 39 9.16 8.91 10.91
C GLU A 39 8.60 8.87 9.49
N LEU A 40 9.27 9.50 8.52
CA LEU A 40 8.85 9.46 7.12
C LEU A 40 8.94 8.06 6.54
N LEU A 41 10.01 7.31 6.86
CA LEU A 41 10.14 5.91 6.49
C LEU A 41 9.04 5.06 7.13
N MET A 42 8.77 5.25 8.42
CA MET A 42 7.69 4.55 9.12
C MET A 42 6.30 4.87 8.54
N LYS A 43 6.06 6.10 8.07
CA LYS A 43 4.82 6.44 7.35
C LYS A 43 4.69 5.64 6.05
N ARG A 44 5.79 5.47 5.30
CA ARG A 44 5.81 4.66 4.07
C ARG A 44 5.61 3.17 4.35
N VAL A 45 6.16 2.65 5.46
CA VAL A 45 5.87 1.26 5.90
C VAL A 45 4.36 1.08 6.07
N ARG A 46 3.70 1.97 6.82
CA ARG A 46 2.24 1.90 7.04
C ARG A 46 1.43 2.02 5.74
N GLN A 47 1.91 2.81 4.77
CA GLN A 47 1.27 2.91 3.46
C GLN A 47 1.35 1.58 2.69
N ALA A 48 2.50 0.90 2.72
CA ALA A 48 2.67 -0.40 2.09
C ALA A 48 1.78 -1.47 2.76
N GLU A 49 1.71 -1.49 4.09
CA GLU A 49 0.80 -2.37 4.83
C GLU A 49 -0.68 -2.09 4.52
N MET A 50 -1.06 -0.82 4.37
CA MET A 50 -2.42 -0.46 4.01
C MET A 50 -2.75 -0.89 2.58
N ALA A 51 -1.81 -0.74 1.65
CA ALA A 51 -1.97 -1.20 0.27
C ALA A 51 -2.18 -2.72 0.20
N LEU A 52 -1.50 -3.51 1.05
CA LEU A 52 -1.74 -4.94 1.17
C LEU A 52 -3.16 -5.26 1.64
N LYS A 53 -3.65 -4.52 2.65
CA LYS A 53 -5.03 -4.69 3.16
C LYS A 53 -6.09 -4.32 2.11
N ILE A 54 -5.81 -3.31 1.29
CA ILE A 54 -6.70 -2.92 0.19
C ILE A 54 -6.70 -4.00 -0.90
N ASP A 55 -5.53 -4.54 -1.23
CA ASP A 55 -5.40 -5.61 -2.23
C ASP A 55 -6.15 -6.88 -1.79
N ASP A 56 -6.01 -7.27 -0.51
CA ASP A 56 -6.77 -8.36 0.10
C ASP A 56 -8.30 -8.10 0.06
N TRP A 57 -8.72 -6.87 0.38
CA TRP A 57 -10.12 -6.47 0.28
C TRP A 57 -10.68 -6.60 -1.14
N LEU A 58 -9.90 -6.21 -2.16
CA LEU A 58 -10.30 -6.30 -3.56
C LEU A 58 -10.29 -7.74 -4.10
N ALA A 59 -9.51 -8.64 -3.50
CA ALA A 59 -9.42 -10.03 -3.92
C ALA A 59 -10.68 -10.85 -3.59
N VAL A 60 -11.47 -10.43 -2.58
CA VAL A 60 -12.67 -11.14 -2.13
C VAL A 60 -13.95 -10.37 -2.49
N PRO A 61 -14.82 -10.93 -3.36
CA PRO A 61 -16.09 -10.28 -3.70
C PRO A 61 -17.01 -10.23 -2.47
N GLY A 62 -17.48 -9.02 -2.12
CA GLY A 62 -18.38 -8.81 -0.97
C GLY A 62 -17.69 -8.54 0.37
N SER A 63 -16.35 -8.40 0.39
CA SER A 63 -15.62 -8.03 1.61
C SER A 63 -15.93 -6.58 2.02
N ALA A 64 -15.98 -6.32 3.32
CA ALA A 64 -16.19 -4.97 3.87
C ALA A 64 -14.91 -4.14 3.72
N PRO A 65 -15.00 -2.85 3.35
CA PRO A 65 -13.83 -2.01 3.21
C PRO A 65 -13.04 -1.97 4.53
N PRO A 66 -11.69 -1.98 4.47
CA PRO A 66 -10.88 -1.92 5.67
C PRO A 66 -11.28 -0.71 6.52
N ALA A 67 -11.39 -0.89 7.84
CA ALA A 67 -11.93 0.12 8.76
C ALA A 67 -11.26 1.50 8.65
N ALA A 68 -9.99 1.55 8.22
CA ALA A 68 -9.25 2.77 7.93
C ALA A 68 -9.81 3.58 6.74
N LEU A 69 -10.42 2.94 5.73
CA LEU A 69 -11.10 3.62 4.63
C LEU A 69 -12.50 4.11 5.03
N GLY A 70 -13.19 3.38 5.91
CA GLY A 70 -14.51 3.78 6.43
C GLY A 70 -14.48 5.10 7.23
N ALA A 71 -13.31 5.50 7.73
CA ALA A 71 -13.09 6.76 8.43
C ALA A 71 -12.86 7.97 7.51
N MET A 72 -12.66 7.78 6.19
CA MET A 72 -12.67 8.86 5.20
C MET A 72 -14.12 9.27 4.91
N LYS A 73 -14.78 9.85 5.93
CA LYS A 73 -16.11 10.46 5.77
C LYS A 73 -16.01 11.52 4.67
N ARG A 74 -16.86 11.36 3.65
CA ARG A 74 -17.13 12.36 2.61
C ARG A 74 -17.33 13.72 3.26
N GLU A 75 -16.38 14.63 3.06
CA GLU A 75 -16.62 16.05 3.27
C GLU A 75 -17.73 16.46 2.29
N PRO A 76 -18.87 17.01 2.75
CA PRO A 76 -19.88 17.50 1.84
C PRO A 76 -19.27 18.68 1.07
N ASN A 77 -19.15 18.52 -0.24
CA ASN A 77 -18.90 19.60 -1.17
C ASN A 77 -20.09 20.58 -1.06
N VAL A 78 -19.92 21.65 -0.29
CA VAL A 78 -20.86 22.75 -0.22
C VAL A 78 -20.50 23.70 -1.36
N SER A 79 -21.39 23.79 -2.35
CA SER A 79 -21.33 24.76 -3.46
C SER A 79 -21.65 26.17 -3.00
#